data_AF-A0A3D5Q5J4-F1
#
_entry.id   AF-A0A3D5Q5J4-F1
#
_cell.length_a   1.000
_cell.length_b   1.000
_cell.length_c   1.000
_cell.angle_alpha   90.00
_cell.angle_beta   90.00
_cell.angle_gamma   90.00
#
_symmetry.space_group_name_H-M   'P 1'
#
loop_
_entity.id
_entity.type
_entity.pdbx_description
1 polymer ?
#
loop_
_entity_poly.entity_id
_entity_poly.type
_entity_poly.pdbx_seq_one_letter_code
_entity_poly.pdbx_strand_id
1 'polypeptide(L)' 'MGAYILRRLALIIPTLIGIMLLNFIIVQAAPGGPVEQMIAEMEGHGGSALARASGGGSGG' A
#
# COMPACT_ATOMS: atom_id res chain seq x y z
N MET A 1 -9.39 -17.09 -36.10
CA MET A 1 -8.22 -16.90 -35.22
C MET A 1 -8.32 -15.66 -34.32
N GLY A 2 -8.68 -14.47 -34.84
CA GLY A 2 -8.82 -13.25 -34.02
C GLY A 2 -9.82 -13.35 -32.85
N ALA A 3 -10.99 -13.97 -33.07
CA ALA A 3 -11.99 -14.19 -32.03
C ALA A 3 -11.51 -15.11 -30.89
N TYR A 4 -10.60 -16.06 -31.18
CA TYR A 4 -10.01 -16.94 -30.16
C TYR A 4 -9.02 -16.19 -29.28
N ILE A 5 -8.18 -15.33 -29.89
CA ILE A 5 -7.21 -14.50 -29.17
C ILE A 5 -7.93 -13.47 -28.31
N LEU A 6 -8.97 -12.80 -28.85
CA LEU A 6 -9.82 -11.88 -28.08
C LEU A 6 -10.51 -12.57 -26.91
N ARG A 7 -11.02 -13.80 -27.10
CA ARG A 7 -11.63 -14.56 -26.00
C ARG A 7 -10.61 -14.94 -24.93
N ARG A 8 -9.37 -15.21 -25.31
CA ARG A 8 -8.27 -15.50 -24.38
C ARG A 8 -7.86 -14.27 -23.58
N LEU A 9 -7.77 -13.10 -24.23
CA LEU A 9 -7.48 -11.82 -23.58
C LEU A 9 -8.63 -11.36 -22.68
N ALA A 10 -9.88 -11.52 -23.12
CA ALA A 10 -11.07 -11.17 -22.36
C ALA A 10 -11.21 -12.01 -21.08
N LEU A 11 -10.64 -13.23 -21.05
CA LEU A 11 -10.61 -14.07 -19.85
C LEU A 11 -9.54 -13.65 -18.83
N ILE A 12 -8.52 -12.87 -19.22
CA ILE A 12 -7.50 -12.36 -18.28
C ILE A 12 -8.10 -11.26 -17.38
N ILE A 13 -8.93 -10.40 -17.95
CA ILE A 13 -9.58 -9.29 -17.25
C ILE A 13 -10.36 -9.76 -15.99
N PRO A 14 -11.27 -10.77 -16.06
CA PRO A 14 -11.98 -11.25 -14.88
C PRO A 14 -11.05 -11.93 -13.87
N THR A 15 -9.96 -12.56 -14.31
CA THR A 15 -8.95 -13.10 -13.38
C THR A 15 -8.27 -11.97 -12.60
N LEU A 16 -7.87 -10.90 -13.27
CA LEU A 16 -7.26 -9.73 -12.66
C LEU A 16 -8.21 -9.05 -11.66
N ILE A 17 -9.47 -8.85 -12.04
CA ILE A 17 -10.49 -8.29 -11.14
C ILE A 17 -10.67 -9.21 -9.91
N GLY A 18 -10.74 -10.52 -10.12
CA GLY A 18 -10.88 -11.51 -9.05
C GLY A 18 -9.74 -11.43 -8.04
N ILE A 19 -8.48 -11.43 -8.50
CA ILE A 19 -7.32 -11.36 -7.59
C ILE A 19 -7.21 -10.01 -6.88
N MET A 20 -7.56 -8.91 -7.56
CA MET A 20 -7.52 -7.57 -6.96
C MET A 20 -8.58 -7.44 -5.87
N LEU A 21 -9.79 -7.93 -6.12
CA LEU A 21 -10.87 -7.93 -5.13
C LEU A 21 -10.52 -8.82 -3.93
N LEU A 22 -9.95 -9.99 -4.18
CA LEU A 22 -9.53 -10.91 -3.12
C LEU A 22 -8.42 -10.28 -2.26
N ASN A 23 -7.42 -9.66 -2.89
CA ASN A 23 -6.38 -8.89 -2.19
C ASN A 23 -7.00 -7.76 -1.36
N PHE A 24 -7.94 -7.01 -1.92
CA PHE A 24 -8.65 -5.93 -1.23
C PHE A 24 -9.44 -6.41 0.00
N ILE A 25 -10.09 -7.57 -0.09
CA ILE A 25 -10.77 -8.20 1.05
C ILE A 25 -9.76 -8.62 2.11
N ILE A 26 -8.64 -9.27 1.73
CA ILE A 26 -7.60 -9.70 2.67
C ILE A 26 -7.01 -8.49 3.41
N VAL A 27 -6.67 -7.43 2.69
CA VAL A 27 -6.05 -6.24 3.27
C VAL A 27 -6.99 -5.53 4.23
N GLN A 28 -8.29 -5.43 3.91
CA GLN A 28 -9.27 -4.83 4.83
C GLN A 28 -9.65 -5.74 6.00
N ALA A 29 -9.56 -7.06 5.83
CA ALA A 29 -9.80 -8.00 6.91
C ALA A 29 -8.68 -8.01 7.97
N ALA A 30 -7.47 -7.54 7.62
CA ALA A 30 -6.41 -7.30 8.60
C ALA A 30 -6.68 -5.96 9.32
N PRO A 31 -7.07 -5.96 10.62
CA PRO A 31 -7.38 -4.74 11.34
C PRO A 31 -6.09 -3.94 11.58
N GLY A 32 -6.05 -2.71 11.07
CA GLY A 32 -4.85 -1.88 10.96
C GLY A 32 -4.19 -2.09 9.61
N GLY A 33 -4.37 -1.14 8.69
CA GLY A 33 -3.90 -1.26 7.33
C GLY A 33 -2.38 -1.46 7.30
N PRO A 34 -1.84 -2.36 6.45
CA PRO A 34 -0.40 -2.48 6.25
C PRO A 34 0.25 -1.13 5.88
N VAL A 35 -0.53 -0.26 5.22
CA VAL A 35 -0.15 1.11 4.88
C VAL A 35 0.03 1.99 6.12
N GLU A 36 -0.84 1.88 7.12
CA GLU A 36 -0.72 2.65 8.38
C GLU A 36 0.48 2.20 9.20
N GLN A 37 0.78 0.89 9.21
CA GLN A 37 1.99 0.37 9.87
C GLN A 37 3.26 0.78 9.13
N MET A 38 3.26 0.74 7.79
CA MET A 38 4.40 1.15 6.98
C MET A 38 4.65 2.67 7.06
N ILE A 39 3.59 3.48 7.11
CA ILE A 39 3.70 4.93 7.35
C ILE A 39 4.17 5.19 8.77
N ALA A 40 3.64 4.51 9.79
CA ALA A 40 4.09 4.67 11.18
C ALA A 40 5.55 4.26 11.37
N GLU A 41 6.03 3.24 10.66
CA GLU A 41 7.45 2.86 10.65
C GLU A 41 8.29 3.94 9.97
N MET A 42 7.88 4.47 8.81
CA MET A 42 8.59 5.56 8.14
C MET A 42 8.58 6.88 8.92
N GLU A 43 7.47 7.22 9.57
CA GLU A 43 7.29 8.42 10.39
C GLU A 43 8.03 8.29 11.73
N GLY A 44 8.06 7.10 12.34
CA GLY A 44 8.86 6.78 13.52
C GLY A 44 10.37 6.91 13.28
N HIS A 45 10.83 6.64 12.06
CA HIS A 45 12.22 6.86 11.65
C HIS A 45 12.51 8.31 11.21
N GLY A 46 11.54 9.02 10.64
CA GLY A 46 11.68 10.40 10.17
C GLY A 46 11.52 11.50 11.24
N GLY A 47 10.69 11.25 12.27
CA GLY A 47 10.40 12.22 13.33
C GLY A 47 11.56 12.47 14.28
N SER A 48 12.43 11.47 14.51
CA SER A 48 13.57 11.61 15.43
C SER A 48 14.67 12.54 14.90
N ALA A 49 14.86 12.59 13.58
CA ALA A 49 15.86 13.47 12.96
C ALA A 49 15.37 14.93 12.96
N LEU A 50 14.10 15.18 12.64
CA LEU A 50 13.52 16.52 12.62
C LEU A 50 13.31 17.09 14.03
N ALA A 51 12.87 16.28 15.00
CA ALA A 51 12.71 16.69 16.40
C ALA A 51 14.06 16.99 17.09
N ARG A 52 15.14 16.28 16.72
CA ARG A 52 16.49 16.63 17.17
C ARG A 52 17.04 17.88 16.48
N ALA A 53 16.70 18.09 15.20
CA ALA A 53 17.11 19.28 14.47
C ALA A 53 16.36 20.55 14.93
N SER A 54 15.10 20.43 15.38
CA SER A 54 14.31 21.56 15.89
C SER A 54 14.43 21.79 17.41
N GLY A 55 14.90 20.80 18.19
CA GLY A 55 15.02 20.88 19.65
C GLY A 55 16.40 21.28 20.21
N GLY A 56 17.40 21.57 19.35
CA GLY A 56 18.79 21.82 19.78
C GLY A 56 19.25 23.28 19.78
N GLY A 57 18.38 24.27 19.55
CA GLY A 57 18.80 25.64 19.25
C GLY A 57 18.03 26.79 19.90
N SER A 58 17.13 26.54 20.85
CA SER A 58 16.34 27.61 21.48
C SER A 58 16.15 27.43 22.98
N GLY A 59 17.07 28.01 23.76
CA GLY A 59 16.79 28.42 25.14
C GLY A 59 17.92 28.20 26.14
N GLY A 60 18.57 29.31 26.56
CA GLY A 60 19.36 29.40 27.79
C GLY A 60 20.86 29.48 27.60
#